data_AF-A0A2D6Y910-F1
#
_entry.id   AF-A0A2D6Y910-F1
#
_cell.length_a   1.000
_cell.length_b   1.000
_cell.length_c   1.000
_cell.angle_alpha   90.00
_cell.angle_beta   90.00
_cell.angle_gamma   90.00
#
_symmetry.space_group_name_H-M   'P 1'
#
loop_
_entity.id
_entity.type
_entity.pdbx_description
1 polymer ?
#
loop_
_entity_poly.entity_id
_entity_poly.type
_entity_poly.pdbx_seq_one_letter_code
_entity_poly.pdbx_strand_id
1 'polypeptide(L)'
;MNHDIFDRMRTNKGPLGKWASLAEGYFAFPKLEGPIGNRMYFQGKEVVTWSVNDYLGLANHPEVRKVDAQAAEDYGSAYPMGARLMSGHTSAHEQLQKELADFVNKEAAYLLNFGYQG
;
A
#
# COMPACT_ATOMS: atom_id res chain seq x y z
N MET A 1 -16.37 22.87 -36.07
CA MET A 1 -16.16 21.42 -36.20
C MET A 1 -16.07 20.88 -34.78
N ASN A 2 -17.04 20.08 -34.34
CA ASN A 2 -16.99 19.48 -33.00
C ASN A 2 -15.81 18.51 -33.00
N HIS A 3 -14.70 18.89 -32.38
CA HIS A 3 -13.64 17.93 -32.08
C HIS A 3 -14.19 17.00 -31.02
N ASP A 4 -14.61 15.82 -31.45
CA ASP A 4 -14.95 14.73 -30.56
C ASP A 4 -13.77 14.50 -29.59
N ILE A 5 -14.10 14.14 -28.35
CA ILE A 5 -13.11 13.87 -27.31
C ILE A 5 -12.08 12.84 -27.77
N PHE A 6 -12.48 11.87 -28.59
CA PHE A 6 -11.56 10.89 -29.16
C PHE A 6 -10.53 11.50 -30.11
N ASP A 7 -10.91 12.49 -30.92
CA ASP A 7 -9.97 13.17 -31.82
C ASP A 7 -9.00 14.04 -31.03
N ARG A 8 -9.46 14.69 -29.96
CA ARG A 8 -8.59 15.43 -29.04
C ARG A 8 -7.58 14.51 -28.36
N MET A 9 -8.00 13.33 -27.90
CA MET A 9 -7.10 12.34 -27.28
C MET A 9 -6.06 11.80 -28.27
N ARG A 10 -6.41 11.65 -29.55
CA ARG A 10 -5.47 11.20 -30.59
C ARG A 10 -4.46 12.27 -30.98
N THR A 11 -4.90 13.53 -31.08
CA THR A 11 -4.11 14.63 -31.65
C THR A 11 -3.33 15.43 -30.61
N ASN A 12 -3.81 15.50 -29.36
CA ASN A 12 -3.16 16.27 -28.29
C ASN A 12 -3.15 15.47 -26.98
N LYS A 13 -2.14 14.61 -26.85
CA LYS A 13 -1.92 13.76 -25.67
C LYS A 13 -1.40 14.52 -24.44
N GLY A 14 -1.22 15.83 -24.52
CA GLY A 14 -0.64 16.65 -23.46
C GLY A 14 0.83 16.35 -23.17
N PRO A 15 1.43 17.04 -22.17
CA PRO A 15 2.86 16.94 -21.87
C PRO A 15 3.33 15.54 -21.45
N LEU A 16 2.45 14.76 -20.81
CA LEU A 16 2.75 13.39 -20.34
C LEU A 16 2.38 12.33 -21.37
N GLY A 17 1.32 12.51 -22.16
CA GLY A 17 0.84 11.47 -23.05
C GLY A 17 1.74 11.23 -24.27
N LYS A 18 2.71 12.11 -24.56
CA LYS A 18 3.81 11.82 -25.49
C LYS A 18 4.72 10.68 -25.00
N TRP A 19 4.75 10.42 -23.70
CA TRP A 19 5.53 9.34 -23.08
C TRP A 19 4.69 8.09 -22.78
N ALA A 20 3.38 8.12 -23.05
CA ALA A 20 2.48 7.04 -22.65
C ALA A 20 2.93 5.66 -23.16
N SER A 21 3.45 5.58 -24.39
CA SER A 21 3.95 4.32 -24.98
C SER A 21 5.32 3.86 -24.45
N LEU A 22 6.04 4.72 -23.72
CA LEU A 22 7.38 4.46 -23.19
C LEU A 22 7.39 4.32 -21.66
N ALA A 23 6.39 4.89 -20.99
CA ALA A 23 6.34 4.96 -19.54
C ALA A 23 5.85 3.65 -18.92
N GLU A 24 4.79 3.06 -19.46
CA GLU A 24 4.13 1.91 -18.83
C GLU A 24 5.04 0.67 -18.77
N GLY A 25 5.09 0.04 -17.60
CA GLY A 25 5.90 -1.14 -17.33
C GLY A 25 7.37 -0.85 -17.02
N TYR A 26 7.87 0.36 -17.29
CA TYR A 26 9.24 0.77 -16.94
C TYR A 26 9.28 1.97 -15.98
N PHE A 27 8.83 3.15 -16.41
CA PHE A 27 8.86 4.38 -15.61
C PHE A 27 7.55 4.62 -14.84
N ALA A 28 6.44 4.11 -15.37
CA ALA A 28 5.12 4.13 -14.77
C ALA A 28 4.67 2.68 -14.57
N PHE A 29 4.16 2.37 -13.39
CA PHE A 29 3.73 1.01 -13.02
C PHE A 29 4.79 -0.08 -13.30
N PRO A 30 6.04 0.08 -12.83
CA PRO A 30 7.06 -0.95 -12.99
C PRO A 30 6.60 -2.25 -12.30
N LYS A 31 6.75 -3.37 -13.00
CA LYS A 31 6.45 -4.69 -12.44
C LYS A 31 7.68 -5.25 -11.75
N LEU A 32 7.77 -5.01 -10.44
CA LEU A 32 8.72 -5.71 -9.57
C LEU A 32 8.15 -7.05 -9.15
N GLU A 33 8.97 -8.09 -9.16
CA GLU A 33 8.59 -9.47 -8.87
C GLU A 33 9.51 -10.08 -7.79
N GLY A 34 8.99 -11.08 -7.08
CA GLY A 34 9.68 -11.72 -5.96
C GLY A 34 9.32 -11.14 -4.59
N PRO A 35 9.92 -11.66 -3.52
CA PRO A 35 9.70 -11.14 -2.17
C PRO A 35 10.18 -9.69 -2.06
N ILE A 36 9.45 -8.87 -1.30
CA ILE A 36 9.86 -7.49 -0.99
C ILE A 36 11.25 -7.50 -0.32
N GLY A 37 12.16 -6.66 -0.81
CA GLY A 37 13.49 -6.54 -0.23
C GLY A 37 14.40 -5.60 -1.01
N ASN A 38 15.66 -5.53 -0.58
CA ASN A 38 16.71 -4.74 -1.24
C ASN A 38 17.16 -5.31 -2.60
N ARG A 39 16.73 -6.53 -2.94
CA ARG A 39 16.89 -7.16 -4.25
C ARG A 39 15.57 -7.76 -4.69
N MET A 40 15.13 -7.41 -5.89
CA MET A 40 13.91 -7.94 -6.50
C MET A 40 14.14 -8.20 -8.00
N TYR A 41 13.17 -8.80 -8.67
CA TYR A 41 13.23 -9.01 -10.11
C TYR A 41 12.52 -7.88 -10.84
N PHE A 42 13.16 -7.35 -11.88
CA PHE A 42 12.59 -6.40 -12.81
C PHE A 42 12.90 -6.86 -14.23
N GLN A 43 11.86 -7.11 -15.03
CA GLN A 43 11.98 -7.63 -16.39
C GLN A 43 12.86 -8.90 -16.49
N GLY A 44 12.66 -9.84 -15.57
CA GLY A 44 13.39 -11.11 -15.52
C GLY A 44 14.85 -11.01 -15.04
N LYS A 45 15.30 -9.83 -14.58
CA LYS A 45 16.65 -9.62 -14.04
C LYS A 45 16.58 -9.26 -12.56
N GLU A 46 17.47 -9.82 -11.76
CA GLU A 46 17.66 -9.36 -10.39
C GLU A 46 18.27 -7.95 -10.41
N VAL A 47 17.67 -7.03 -9.66
CA VAL A 47 18.10 -5.65 -9.51
C VAL A 47 18.17 -5.26 -8.04
N VAL A 48 18.96 -4.23 -7.73
CA VAL A 48 18.92 -3.58 -6.41
C VAL A 48 17.70 -2.65 -6.37
N THR A 49 16.88 -2.79 -5.33
CA THR A 49 15.64 -2.03 -5.18
C THR A 49 15.82 -0.88 -4.19
N TRP A 50 15.70 0.35 -4.69
CA TRP A 50 15.75 1.59 -3.88
C TRP A 50 14.40 2.29 -3.78
N SER A 51 13.34 1.69 -4.32
CA SER A 51 12.02 2.31 -4.49
C SER A 51 10.93 1.72 -3.59
N VAL A 52 11.30 0.92 -2.59
CA VAL A 52 10.36 0.30 -1.63
C VAL A 52 10.51 0.92 -0.24
N ASN A 53 9.39 1.00 0.49
CA ASN A 53 9.34 1.61 1.82
C ASN A 53 9.53 0.57 2.96
N ASP A 54 10.23 -0.53 2.70
CA ASP A 54 10.49 -1.60 3.68
C ASP A 54 11.83 -1.36 4.40
N TYR A 55 11.95 -0.21 5.07
CA TYR A 55 13.22 0.28 5.63
C TYR A 55 13.87 -0.67 6.64
N LEU A 56 13.04 -1.42 7.38
CA LEU A 56 13.48 -2.34 8.43
C LEU A 56 13.44 -3.81 7.99
N GLY A 57 13.03 -4.11 6.75
CA GLY A 57 12.87 -5.49 6.28
C GLY A 57 11.72 -6.26 6.95
N LEU A 58 10.74 -5.55 7.51
CA LEU A 58 9.67 -6.16 8.29
C LEU A 58 8.57 -6.77 7.42
N ALA A 59 8.45 -6.37 6.15
CA ALA A 59 7.42 -6.90 5.25
C ALA A 59 7.49 -8.43 5.08
N ASN A 60 8.68 -9.02 5.22
CA ASN A 60 8.90 -10.47 5.14
C ASN A 60 9.30 -11.12 6.46
N HIS A 61 9.27 -10.39 7.58
CA HIS A 61 9.70 -10.94 8.87
C HIS A 61 8.85 -12.15 9.26
N PRO A 62 9.45 -13.31 9.60
CA PRO A 62 8.69 -14.55 9.83
C PRO A 62 7.61 -14.44 10.89
N GLU A 63 7.87 -13.70 11.97
CA GLU A 63 6.90 -13.51 13.05
C GLU A 63 5.71 -12.65 12.60
N VAL A 64 5.95 -11.60 11.80
CA VAL A 64 4.90 -10.73 11.29
C VAL A 64 3.98 -11.52 10.36
N ARG A 65 4.56 -12.27 9.42
CA ARG A 65 3.80 -13.11 8.48
C ARG A 65 3.00 -14.21 9.16
N LYS A 66 3.55 -14.79 10.24
CA LYS A 66 2.85 -15.80 11.03
C LYS A 66 1.62 -15.22 11.72
N VAL A 67 1.75 -14.05 12.34
CA VAL A 67 0.64 -13.39 13.03
C VAL A 67 -0.43 -12.92 12.05
N ASP A 68 -0.04 -12.39 10.88
CA ASP A 68 -0.97 -12.00 9.80
C ASP A 68 -1.81 -13.19 9.30
N ALA A 69 -1.16 -14.33 9.03
CA ALA A 69 -1.87 -15.55 8.63
C ALA A 69 -2.82 -16.06 9.72
N GLN A 70 -2.40 -16.04 10.99
CA GLN A 70 -3.26 -16.45 12.10
C GLN A 70 -4.47 -15.53 12.27
N ALA A 71 -4.28 -14.21 12.15
CA ALA A 71 -5.37 -13.24 12.24
C ALA A 71 -6.41 -13.45 11.13
N ALA A 72 -5.97 -13.81 9.92
CA ALA A 72 -6.88 -14.14 8.83
C ALA A 72 -7.74 -15.39 9.13
N GLU A 73 -7.18 -16.42 9.75
CA GLU A 73 -7.91 -17.61 10.19
C GLU A 73 -8.88 -17.30 11.35
N ASP A 74 -8.45 -16.50 12.32
CA ASP A 74 -9.23 -16.21 13.53
C ASP A 74 -10.41 -15.27 13.28
N TYR A 75 -10.24 -14.28 12.38
CA TYR A 75 -11.20 -13.19 12.18
C TYR A 75 -11.86 -13.17 10.80
N GLY A 76 -11.27 -13.83 9.80
CA GLY A 76 -11.72 -13.72 8.42
C GLY A 76 -11.61 -12.30 7.85
N SER A 77 -12.22 -12.06 6.70
CA SER A 77 -12.03 -10.79 5.96
C SER A 77 -12.93 -9.63 6.41
N ALA A 78 -13.93 -9.90 7.25
CA ALA A 78 -15.01 -8.95 7.51
C ALA A 78 -15.18 -8.56 8.98
N TYR A 79 -14.52 -9.27 9.90
CA TYR A 79 -14.54 -8.92 11.31
C TYR A 79 -13.49 -7.85 11.62
N PRO A 80 -13.78 -6.86 12.48
CA PRO A 80 -15.11 -6.43 12.94
C PRO A 80 -15.82 -5.61 11.83
N MET A 81 -17.09 -5.89 11.57
CA MET A 81 -17.83 -5.20 10.53
C MET A 81 -18.45 -3.89 11.05
N GLY A 82 -18.22 -2.79 10.33
CA GLY A 82 -18.88 -1.50 10.58
C GLY A 82 -17.90 -0.38 10.95
N ALA A 83 -18.41 0.84 11.13
CA ALA A 83 -17.61 1.97 11.57
C ALA A 83 -17.09 1.76 13.01
N ARG A 84 -15.90 2.27 13.32
CA ARG A 84 -15.31 2.24 14.67
C ARG A 84 -16.17 2.95 15.73
N LEU A 85 -17.03 3.88 15.31
CA LEU A 85 -18.01 4.54 16.18
C LEU A 85 -19.18 3.62 16.57
N MET A 86 -19.39 2.55 15.79
CA MET A 86 -20.51 1.60 15.94
C MET A 86 -19.95 0.21 16.31
N SER A 87 -20.12 -0.78 15.44
CA SER A 87 -19.74 -2.19 15.68
C SER A 87 -18.31 -2.55 15.26
N GLY A 88 -17.54 -1.62 14.68
CA GLY A 88 -16.20 -1.88 14.15
C GLY A 88 -15.07 -1.85 15.18
N HIS A 89 -15.35 -1.54 16.45
CA HIS A 89 -14.32 -1.36 17.49
C HIS A 89 -14.01 -2.68 18.21
N THR A 90 -12.73 -2.96 18.48
CA THR A 90 -12.29 -4.21 19.14
C THR A 90 -11.18 -3.92 20.15
N SER A 91 -10.97 -4.85 21.08
CA SER A 91 -9.88 -4.79 22.06
C SER A 91 -8.50 -4.70 21.42
N ALA A 92 -8.29 -5.37 20.28
CA ALA A 92 -7.02 -5.28 19.53
C ALA A 92 -6.73 -3.85 19.05
N HIS A 93 -7.77 -3.10 18.68
CA HIS A 93 -7.61 -1.69 18.33
C HIS A 93 -7.23 -0.84 19.54
N GLU A 94 -7.89 -1.04 20.69
CA GLU A 94 -7.57 -0.33 21.94
C GLU A 94 -6.14 -0.61 22.38
N GLN A 95 -5.73 -1.89 22.33
CA GLN A 95 -4.37 -2.32 22.64
C GLN A 95 -3.33 -1.60 21.77
N LEU A 96 -3.48 -1.66 20.44
CA LEU A 96 -2.52 -1.04 19.53
C LEU A 96 -2.49 0.49 19.69
N GLN A 97 -3.62 1.14 19.92
CA GLN A 97 -3.67 2.59 20.20
C GLN A 97 -2.88 2.94 21.46
N LYS A 98 -3.02 2.15 22.53
CA LYS A 98 -2.26 2.35 23.76
C LYS A 98 -0.76 2.15 23.53
N GLU A 99 -0.37 1.04 22.90
CA GLU A 99 1.03 0.72 22.61
C GLU A 99 1.69 1.79 21.72
N LEU A 100 0.97 2.30 20.71
CA LEU A 100 1.47 3.38 19.85
C LEU A 100 1.60 4.70 20.60
N ALA A 101 0.62 5.06 21.43
CA ALA A 101 0.67 6.27 22.25
C ALA A 101 1.87 6.24 23.20
N ASP A 102 2.08 5.11 23.87
CA ASP A 102 3.22 4.85 24.75
C ASP A 102 4.54 4.94 23.95
N PHE A 103 4.61 4.33 22.76
CA PHE A 103 5.80 4.33 21.90
C PHE A 103 6.24 5.74 21.46
N VAL A 104 5.29 6.62 21.14
CA VAL A 104 5.58 8.00 20.70
C VAL A 104 5.50 9.04 21.82
N ASN A 105 5.35 8.62 23.08
CA ASN A 105 5.18 9.49 24.25
C ASN A 105 4.04 10.50 24.09
N LYS A 106 2.84 10.01 23.76
CA LYS A 106 1.59 10.80 23.68
C LYS A 106 0.54 10.26 24.62
N GLU A 107 -0.41 11.10 25.01
CA GLU A 107 -1.50 10.72 25.93
C GLU A 107 -2.45 9.69 25.32
N ALA A 108 -2.66 9.77 24.00
CA ALA A 108 -3.51 8.86 23.25
C ALA A 108 -3.08 8.78 21.78
N ALA A 109 -3.49 7.71 21.12
CA ALA A 109 -3.40 7.54 19.67
C ALA A 109 -4.75 7.02 19.13
N TYR A 110 -5.00 7.25 17.85
CA TYR A 110 -6.19 6.75 17.18
C TYR A 110 -5.82 6.09 15.86
N LEU A 111 -6.46 4.95 15.58
CA LEU A 111 -6.20 4.21 14.35
C LEU A 111 -7.07 4.71 13.20
N LEU A 112 -6.44 4.80 12.04
CA LEU A 112 -7.04 5.10 10.74
C LEU A 112 -6.74 3.93 9.79
N ASN A 113 -7.54 3.78 8.73
CA ASN A 113 -7.40 2.67 7.79
C ASN A 113 -6.10 2.75 6.98
N PHE A 114 -5.62 3.98 6.71
CA PHE A 114 -4.36 4.24 6.02
C PHE A 114 -3.92 5.69 6.25
N GLY A 115 -2.62 5.97 6.06
CA GLY A 115 -2.00 7.25 6.44
C GLY A 115 -2.45 8.49 5.65
N TYR A 116 -3.06 8.34 4.47
CA TYR A 116 -3.52 9.47 3.66
C TYR A 116 -4.90 10.02 4.07
N GLN A 117 -5.69 9.34 4.92
CA GLN A 117 -7.06 9.78 5.23
C GLN A 117 -7.11 11.29 5.59
N GLY A 118 -7.61 12.09 4.64
CA GLY A 118 -7.43 13.54 4.49
C GLY A 118 -7.52 13.93 3.02
#